data_AF-A0A1H5RGP7-F1
#
_entry.id   AF-A0A1H5RGP7-F1
#
_cell.length_a   1.000
_cell.length_b   1.000
_cell.length_c   1.000
_cell.angle_alpha   90.00
_cell.angle_beta   90.00
_cell.angle_gamma   90.00
#
_symmetry.space_group_name_H-M   'P 1'
#
loop_
_entity.id
_entity.type
_entity.pdbx_description
1 polymer ?
#
loop_
_entity_poly.entity_id
_entity_poly.type
_entity_poly.pdbx_seq_one_letter_code
_entity_poly.pdbx_strand_id
1 'polypeptide(L)'
;MPVRTGILGRTLAAAGTAAALVLATAVPAAAAAPSTVEQDVAQLYQDVIDLYNGLPDSALRGVDRLIESPVPRIGPRSRAAAGPIPGCTEGSLLTYANKLAAQLTPLEGQALDALSGLSQLYVQGVASDKTPQVFGSDGQYTPRATTTIDKLRAFWDIESWNIQLVAWKGTDLGSQAKMAQTFSLGLAPAKVKDAAALATKVLYEVPAMQGGRNPLITLNAFSAPAGSLGGKRVALGDGLLDTVNILGFDDVSVESVVGHEYGHQVDFAHENYPRNESSEMGPDAYGGYFVAHAKGFAWDARTQQEVTYLDASIGDCYHSHGTPDQRKAAGAWGEKQATSQGNPNRIVPSATMIEKFQKEYPKLMPPAPSQVAAARG
;
A
#
# COMPACT_ATOMS: atom_id res chain seq x y z
N MET A 1 56.99 41.93 -32.15
CA MET A 1 58.40 41.94 -31.71
C MET A 1 58.88 40.50 -31.56
N PRO A 2 59.95 40.09 -32.26
CA PRO A 2 60.46 38.71 -32.25
C PRO A 2 61.67 38.59 -31.33
N VAL A 3 61.76 37.54 -30.50
CA VAL A 3 63.02 37.16 -29.84
C VAL A 3 63.18 35.63 -29.76
N ARG A 4 64.02 35.15 -30.68
CA ARG A 4 65.13 34.18 -30.54
C ARG A 4 64.89 32.80 -29.90
N THR A 5 64.95 31.80 -30.80
CA THR A 5 65.92 30.69 -30.87
C THR A 5 66.77 30.33 -29.64
N GLY A 6 66.79 29.03 -29.32
CA GLY A 6 67.86 28.39 -28.55
C GLY A 6 67.84 26.87 -28.73
N ILE A 7 68.51 26.39 -29.79
CA ILE A 7 68.85 24.98 -29.99
C ILE A 7 70.01 24.64 -29.03
N LEU A 8 69.89 23.55 -28.29
CA LEU A 8 71.04 22.82 -27.74
C LEU A 8 70.66 21.35 -27.62
N GLY A 9 71.12 20.57 -28.59
CA GLY A 9 71.09 19.12 -28.53
C GLY A 9 72.04 18.59 -27.47
N ARG A 10 71.71 17.42 -26.91
CA ARG A 10 72.65 16.55 -26.22
C ARG A 10 72.16 15.10 -26.28
N THR A 11 72.89 14.32 -27.07
CA THR A 11 73.39 12.97 -26.78
C THR A 11 72.45 11.95 -26.14
N LEU A 12 72.09 10.97 -26.97
CA LEU A 12 71.76 9.59 -26.64
C LEU A 12 72.76 8.97 -25.63
N ALA A 13 72.23 8.41 -24.56
CA ALA A 13 72.83 7.32 -23.82
C ALA A 13 71.72 6.30 -23.53
N ALA A 14 71.64 5.27 -24.39
CA ALA A 14 70.79 4.11 -24.17
C ALA A 14 71.47 3.20 -23.14
N ALA A 15 71.04 3.29 -21.88
CA ALA A 15 71.32 2.27 -20.88
C ALA A 15 70.23 1.19 -20.98
N GLY A 16 70.54 0.09 -21.65
CA GLY A 16 69.68 -1.08 -21.72
C GLY A 16 69.70 -1.85 -20.40
N THR A 17 68.69 -1.62 -19.55
CA THR A 17 68.29 -2.58 -18.52
C THR A 17 67.36 -3.60 -19.14
N ALA A 18 67.87 -4.82 -19.36
CA ALA A 18 67.05 -5.99 -19.64
C ALA A 18 66.24 -6.33 -18.38
N ALA A 19 65.06 -5.73 -18.23
CA ALA A 19 64.05 -6.21 -17.31
C ALA A 19 63.45 -7.49 -17.91
N ALA A 20 63.72 -8.64 -17.29
CA ALA A 20 62.99 -9.86 -17.58
C ALA A 20 61.51 -9.61 -17.26
N LEU A 21 60.69 -9.38 -18.29
CA LEU A 21 59.24 -9.44 -18.18
C LEU A 21 58.87 -10.88 -17.81
N VAL A 22 58.66 -11.12 -16.53
CA VAL A 22 57.83 -12.23 -16.09
C VAL A 22 56.40 -11.87 -16.52
N LEU A 23 56.01 -12.34 -17.70
CA LEU A 23 54.61 -12.40 -18.11
C LEU A 23 53.91 -13.36 -17.15
N ALA A 24 53.47 -12.84 -16.00
CA ALA A 24 52.47 -13.51 -15.20
C ALA A 24 51.23 -13.61 -16.09
N THR A 25 50.96 -14.81 -16.60
CA THR A 25 49.68 -15.14 -17.22
C THR A 25 48.63 -15.02 -16.14
N ALA A 26 48.04 -13.82 -16.00
CA ALA A 26 46.85 -13.63 -15.20
C ALA A 26 45.80 -14.57 -15.78
N VAL A 27 45.52 -15.66 -15.07
CA VAL A 27 44.39 -16.52 -15.40
C VAL A 27 43.17 -15.61 -15.35
N PRO A 28 42.44 -15.41 -16.46
CA PRO A 28 41.26 -14.56 -16.42
C PRO A 28 40.35 -15.13 -15.34
N ALA A 29 40.00 -14.30 -14.35
CA ALA A 29 39.05 -14.68 -13.32
C ALA A 29 37.81 -15.18 -14.06
N ALA A 30 37.49 -16.48 -13.89
CA ALA A 30 36.33 -17.06 -14.51
C ALA A 30 35.13 -16.23 -14.09
N ALA A 31 34.42 -15.64 -15.06
CA ALA A 31 33.19 -14.93 -14.78
C ALA A 31 32.27 -15.88 -14.03
N ALA A 32 31.75 -15.45 -12.87
CA ALA A 32 30.81 -16.25 -12.11
C ALA A 32 29.63 -16.63 -13.03
N ALA A 33 29.16 -17.87 -12.91
CA ALA A 33 27.97 -18.30 -13.63
C ALA A 33 26.79 -17.36 -13.29
N PRO A 34 25.93 -17.00 -14.26
CA PRO A 34 24.75 -16.20 -13.99
C PRO A 34 23.88 -16.91 -12.95
N SER A 35 23.30 -16.14 -12.03
CA SER A 35 22.35 -16.64 -11.04
C SER A 35 21.09 -17.19 -11.71
N THR A 36 20.44 -18.16 -11.05
CA THR A 36 19.11 -18.63 -11.46
C THR A 36 18.02 -17.72 -10.88
N VAL A 37 16.81 -17.77 -11.46
CA VAL A 37 15.65 -17.00 -10.98
C VAL A 37 15.34 -17.34 -9.51
N GLU A 38 15.48 -18.60 -9.10
CA GLU A 38 15.28 -19.02 -7.71
C GLU A 38 16.30 -18.37 -6.77
N GLN A 39 17.56 -18.26 -7.18
CA GLN A 39 18.60 -17.60 -6.39
C GLN A 39 18.35 -16.09 -6.30
N ASP A 40 17.90 -15.47 -7.39
CA ASP A 40 17.58 -14.05 -7.43
C ASP A 40 16.39 -13.70 -6.55
N VAL A 41 15.32 -14.50 -6.58
CA VAL A 41 14.15 -14.33 -5.71
C VAL A 41 14.54 -14.52 -4.25
N ALA A 42 15.33 -15.56 -3.93
CA ALA A 42 15.79 -15.79 -2.56
C ALA A 42 16.68 -14.65 -2.05
N GLN A 43 17.59 -14.13 -2.88
CA GLN A 43 18.45 -13.01 -2.52
C GLN A 43 17.65 -11.72 -2.35
N LEU A 44 16.70 -11.43 -3.24
CA LEU A 44 15.83 -10.26 -3.10
C LEU A 44 15.03 -10.32 -1.81
N TYR A 45 14.45 -11.49 -1.49
CA TYR A 45 13.70 -11.70 -0.25
C TYR A 45 14.57 -11.43 0.98
N GLN A 46 15.83 -11.86 0.96
CA GLN A 46 16.77 -11.57 2.04
C GLN A 46 17.14 -10.08 2.13
N ASP A 47 17.35 -9.41 1.00
CA ASP A 47 17.63 -7.96 0.99
C ASP A 47 16.44 -7.15 1.51
N VAL A 48 15.21 -7.60 1.27
CA VAL A 48 13.99 -7.03 1.87
C VAL A 48 13.97 -7.25 3.39
N ILE A 49 14.29 -8.45 3.88
CA ILE A 49 14.42 -8.69 5.32
C ILE A 49 15.47 -7.76 5.95
N ASP A 50 16.65 -7.67 5.35
CA ASP A 50 17.74 -6.80 5.82
C ASP A 50 17.31 -5.32 5.83
N LEU A 51 16.61 -4.87 4.79
CA LEU A 51 16.03 -3.53 4.70
C LEU A 51 15.08 -3.26 5.88
N TYR A 52 14.10 -4.13 6.12
CA TYR A 52 13.13 -3.96 7.20
C TYR A 52 13.78 -4.01 8.59
N ASN A 53 14.79 -4.85 8.78
CA ASN A 53 15.58 -4.89 10.02
C ASN A 53 16.40 -3.62 10.26
N GLY A 54 16.73 -2.88 9.20
CA GLY A 54 17.43 -1.61 9.29
C GLY A 54 16.53 -0.37 9.42
N LEU A 55 15.20 -0.53 9.32
CA LEU A 55 14.26 0.57 9.51
C LEU A 55 14.17 0.97 11.00
N PRO A 56 13.91 2.26 11.31
CA PRO A 56 13.60 2.66 12.68
C PRO A 56 12.26 2.06 13.13
N ASP A 57 12.09 1.78 14.42
CA ASP A 57 10.87 1.17 15.00
C ASP A 57 9.59 1.94 14.65
N SER A 58 9.68 3.26 14.45
CA SER A 58 8.55 4.12 14.09
C SER A 58 8.17 4.07 12.61
N ALA A 59 8.99 3.46 11.75
CA ALA A 59 8.85 3.55 10.30
C ALA A 59 7.48 3.09 9.79
N LEU A 60 6.96 2.02 10.41
CA LEU A 60 5.74 1.33 9.99
C LEU A 60 4.54 1.60 10.91
N ARG A 61 4.58 2.65 11.74
CA ARG A 61 3.49 2.97 12.65
C ARG A 61 2.20 3.28 11.88
N GLY A 62 1.10 2.66 12.30
CA GLY A 62 -0.25 2.93 11.78
C GLY A 62 -0.46 2.52 10.33
N VAL A 63 0.42 1.68 9.79
CA VAL A 63 0.22 1.02 8.51
C VAL A 63 0.06 -0.44 8.82
N ASP A 64 -1.12 -0.99 8.53
CA ASP A 64 -1.30 -2.43 8.52
C ASP A 64 -0.31 -2.98 7.51
N ARG A 65 0.65 -3.72 8.04
CA ARG A 65 1.71 -4.28 7.22
C ARG A 65 1.04 -5.14 6.14
N LEU A 66 1.69 -5.34 4.99
CA LEU A 66 1.29 -6.43 4.09
C LEU A 66 1.21 -7.81 4.80
N ILE A 67 1.83 -7.91 6.00
CA ILE A 67 1.76 -9.02 6.95
C ILE A 67 0.37 -9.22 7.58
N GLU A 68 -0.41 -8.16 7.70
CA GLU A 68 -1.72 -8.07 8.36
C GLU A 68 -2.84 -7.61 7.41
N SER A 69 -2.50 -7.25 6.16
CA SER A 69 -3.44 -7.02 5.06
C SER A 69 -4.42 -8.19 4.93
N PRO A 70 -5.70 -7.93 4.63
CA PRO A 70 -6.67 -9.00 4.39
C PRO A 70 -6.37 -9.78 3.10
N VAL A 71 -5.41 -9.33 2.26
CA VAL A 71 -4.86 -10.10 1.14
C VAL A 71 -3.92 -11.19 1.68
N PRO A 72 -4.15 -12.48 1.38
CA PRO A 72 -3.39 -13.57 2.00
C PRO A 72 -1.91 -13.55 1.69
N ARG A 73 -1.14 -13.91 2.71
CA ARG A 73 0.18 -14.52 2.52
C ARG A 73 0.05 -15.92 1.94
N ILE A 74 1.05 -16.33 1.16
CA ILE A 74 1.39 -17.74 1.04
C ILE A 74 2.22 -18.13 2.28
N GLY A 75 1.56 -18.47 3.39
CA GLY A 75 2.26 -18.78 4.64
C GLY A 75 1.35 -18.81 5.88
N PRO A 76 1.91 -19.00 7.10
CA PRO A 76 1.12 -19.15 8.30
C PRO A 76 0.29 -17.89 8.52
N ARG A 77 -1.04 -18.04 8.46
CA ARG A 77 -2.03 -17.00 8.74
C ARG A 77 -1.65 -16.31 10.06
N SER A 78 -1.83 -14.99 10.14
CA SER A 78 -1.92 -14.33 11.44
C SER A 78 -2.94 -15.14 12.25
N ARG A 79 -2.54 -15.58 13.44
CA ARG A 79 -3.45 -16.32 14.32
C ARG A 79 -4.52 -15.33 14.74
N ALA A 80 -5.60 -15.21 13.96
CA ALA A 80 -6.85 -14.76 14.52
C ALA A 80 -7.07 -15.61 15.78
N ALA A 81 -7.16 -14.95 16.93
CA ALA A 81 -7.21 -15.62 18.24
C ALA A 81 -8.42 -16.56 18.36
N ALA A 82 -9.40 -16.42 17.46
CA ALA A 82 -10.52 -17.30 17.24
C ALA A 82 -10.52 -17.81 15.79
N GLY A 83 -11.04 -19.03 15.58
CA GLY A 83 -11.33 -19.54 14.23
C GLY A 83 -12.36 -18.66 13.48
N PRO A 84 -12.62 -18.95 12.20
CA PRO A 84 -13.55 -18.14 11.42
C PRO A 84 -14.93 -18.07 12.07
N ILE A 85 -15.59 -16.92 11.95
CA ILE A 85 -16.92 -16.67 12.51
C ILE A 85 -17.91 -17.65 11.85
N PRO A 86 -18.59 -18.53 12.62
CA PRO A 86 -19.50 -19.52 12.04
C PRO A 86 -20.63 -18.87 11.24
N GLY A 87 -20.83 -19.35 10.01
CA GLY A 87 -21.87 -18.83 9.10
C GLY A 87 -21.49 -17.53 8.36
N CYS A 88 -20.30 -16.97 8.60
CA CYS A 88 -19.78 -15.87 7.81
C CYS A 88 -19.27 -16.36 6.44
N THR A 89 -19.58 -15.59 5.39
CA THR A 89 -18.98 -15.74 4.06
C THR A 89 -18.10 -14.53 3.82
N GLU A 90 -16.86 -14.77 3.39
CA GLU A 90 -15.89 -13.72 3.13
C GLU A 90 -16.33 -12.83 1.96
N GLY A 91 -15.94 -11.55 1.97
CA GLY A 91 -16.25 -10.60 0.92
C GLY A 91 -15.68 -11.00 -0.46
N SER A 92 -16.29 -10.48 -1.53
CA SER A 92 -15.93 -10.84 -2.90
C SER A 92 -14.53 -10.41 -3.32
N LEU A 93 -14.00 -9.30 -2.77
CA LEU A 93 -12.64 -8.85 -3.06
C LEU A 93 -11.61 -9.79 -2.48
N LEU A 94 -11.76 -10.18 -1.21
CA LEU A 94 -10.87 -11.15 -0.58
C LEU A 94 -10.98 -12.52 -1.25
N THR A 95 -12.19 -12.96 -1.58
CA THR A 95 -12.40 -14.21 -2.34
C THR A 95 -11.65 -14.18 -3.68
N TYR A 96 -11.70 -13.05 -4.39
CA TYR A 96 -10.98 -12.88 -5.65
C TYR A 96 -9.46 -12.83 -5.45
N ALA A 97 -8.98 -12.10 -4.45
CA ALA A 97 -7.57 -12.04 -4.06
C ALA A 97 -7.02 -13.44 -3.75
N ASN A 98 -7.76 -14.23 -2.95
CA ASN A 98 -7.44 -15.61 -2.60
C ASN A 98 -7.31 -16.48 -3.85
N LYS A 99 -8.25 -16.32 -4.80
CA LYS A 99 -8.22 -17.05 -6.07
C LYS A 99 -7.00 -16.69 -6.93
N LEU A 100 -6.58 -15.42 -6.95
CA LEU A 100 -5.36 -15.01 -7.65
C LEU A 100 -4.11 -15.57 -6.96
N ALA A 101 -4.02 -15.44 -5.64
CA ALA A 101 -2.87 -15.91 -4.88
C ALA A 101 -2.70 -17.44 -4.95
N ALA A 102 -3.80 -18.20 -4.95
CA ALA A 102 -3.79 -19.66 -5.07
C ALA A 102 -3.24 -20.18 -6.41
N GLN A 103 -3.09 -19.33 -7.42
CA GLN A 103 -2.51 -19.71 -8.72
C GLN A 103 -0.98 -19.59 -8.75
N LEU A 104 -0.38 -18.97 -7.74
CA LEU A 104 1.05 -18.75 -7.68
C LEU A 104 1.77 -20.02 -7.21
N THR A 105 2.87 -20.34 -7.88
CA THR A 105 3.85 -21.31 -7.36
C THR A 105 4.53 -20.75 -6.10
N PRO A 106 5.20 -21.60 -5.28
CA PRO A 106 5.95 -21.11 -4.12
C PRO A 106 6.99 -20.04 -4.46
N LEU A 107 7.68 -20.18 -5.59
CA LEU A 107 8.66 -19.21 -6.07
C LEU A 107 8.00 -17.86 -6.40
N GLU A 108 6.89 -17.89 -7.14
CA GLU A 108 6.14 -16.68 -7.51
C GLU A 108 5.52 -16.00 -6.30
N GLY A 109 5.05 -16.77 -5.31
CA GLY A 109 4.59 -16.26 -4.03
C GLY A 109 5.70 -15.54 -3.26
N GLN A 110 6.89 -16.11 -3.20
CA GLN A 110 8.03 -15.46 -2.54
C GLN A 110 8.47 -14.17 -3.26
N ALA A 111 8.45 -14.17 -4.60
CA ALA A 111 8.71 -12.98 -5.40
C ALA A 111 7.64 -11.89 -5.15
N LEU A 112 6.36 -12.28 -5.11
CA LEU A 112 5.26 -11.39 -4.79
C LEU A 112 5.45 -10.76 -3.42
N ASP A 113 5.69 -11.56 -2.37
CA ASP A 113 5.86 -11.06 -1.00
C ASP A 113 6.98 -10.02 -0.91
N ALA A 114 8.14 -10.28 -1.54
CA ALA A 114 9.26 -9.33 -1.56
C ALA A 114 8.92 -8.04 -2.30
N LEU A 115 8.34 -8.15 -3.50
CA LEU A 115 8.02 -7.01 -4.36
C LEU A 115 6.88 -6.16 -3.81
N SER A 116 5.83 -6.77 -3.26
CA SER A 116 4.75 -6.07 -2.58
C SER A 116 5.24 -5.30 -1.35
N GLY A 117 6.13 -5.90 -0.55
CA GLY A 117 6.77 -5.24 0.59
C GLY A 117 7.58 -4.00 0.17
N LEU A 118 8.40 -4.13 -0.89
CA LEU A 118 9.14 -3.00 -1.46
C LEU A 118 8.20 -1.91 -2.00
N SER A 119 7.13 -2.31 -2.67
CA SER A 119 6.16 -1.39 -3.25
C SER A 119 5.44 -0.59 -2.15
N GLN A 120 5.00 -1.27 -1.08
CA GLN A 120 4.40 -0.62 0.09
C GLN A 120 5.37 0.36 0.73
N LEU A 121 6.62 -0.05 0.98
CA LEU A 121 7.62 0.81 1.63
C LEU A 121 7.98 2.03 0.77
N TYR A 122 8.08 1.86 -0.56
CA TYR A 122 8.27 2.96 -1.49
C TYR A 122 7.14 3.99 -1.35
N VAL A 123 5.89 3.54 -1.38
CA VAL A 123 4.73 4.43 -1.25
C VAL A 123 4.58 5.02 0.14
N GLN A 124 5.07 4.34 1.18
CA GLN A 124 5.01 4.82 2.55
C GLN A 124 6.09 5.87 2.87
N GLY A 125 7.30 5.69 2.35
CA GLY A 125 8.48 6.46 2.77
C GLY A 125 9.13 7.33 1.70
N VAL A 126 8.94 7.02 0.42
CA VAL A 126 9.68 7.66 -0.68
C VAL A 126 8.76 8.49 -1.57
N ALA A 127 7.64 7.90 -2.02
CA ALA A 127 6.70 8.59 -2.88
C ALA A 127 6.09 9.81 -2.19
N SER A 128 5.80 10.85 -2.96
CA SER A 128 5.21 12.10 -2.49
C SER A 128 4.33 12.75 -3.54
N ASP A 129 3.25 13.38 -3.12
CA ASP A 129 2.33 14.13 -3.98
C ASP A 129 2.90 15.47 -4.49
N LYS A 130 4.14 15.81 -4.10
CA LYS A 130 4.91 16.92 -4.69
C LYS A 130 5.32 16.66 -6.14
N THR A 131 5.28 15.40 -6.56
CA THR A 131 5.41 15.02 -7.97
C THR A 131 4.04 14.64 -8.53
N PRO A 132 3.78 14.82 -9.84
CA PRO A 132 2.51 14.42 -10.44
C PRO A 132 2.16 12.96 -10.11
N GLN A 133 0.94 12.77 -9.60
CA GLN A 133 0.40 11.45 -9.27
C GLN A 133 -0.49 10.96 -10.41
N VAL A 134 -0.42 9.66 -10.72
CA VAL A 134 -1.20 9.02 -11.78
C VAL A 134 -1.87 7.79 -11.19
N PHE A 135 -3.21 7.80 -11.09
CA PHE A 135 -3.99 6.77 -10.42
C PHE A 135 -4.64 5.81 -11.41
N GLY A 136 -4.54 4.51 -11.11
CA GLY A 136 -4.88 3.41 -12.03
C GLY A 136 -3.72 3.02 -12.93
N SER A 137 -3.81 1.81 -13.48
CA SER A 137 -2.77 1.25 -14.36
C SER A 137 -2.39 2.22 -15.49
N ASP A 138 -3.38 2.86 -16.11
CA ASP A 138 -3.21 3.77 -17.25
C ASP A 138 -3.58 5.23 -16.93
N GLY A 139 -3.77 5.56 -15.64
CA GLY A 139 -4.10 6.92 -15.20
C GLY A 139 -5.58 7.30 -15.26
N GLN A 140 -6.45 6.35 -15.61
CA GLN A 140 -7.89 6.55 -15.82
C GLN A 140 -8.63 7.11 -14.60
N TYR A 141 -8.09 6.91 -13.39
CA TYR A 141 -8.71 7.38 -12.14
C TYR A 141 -8.15 8.72 -11.64
N THR A 142 -7.15 9.29 -12.31
CA THR A 142 -6.45 10.50 -11.84
C THR A 142 -7.39 11.69 -11.60
N PRO A 143 -8.34 12.02 -12.51
CA PRO A 143 -9.26 13.14 -12.27
C PRO A 143 -10.19 12.91 -11.08
N ARG A 144 -10.71 11.68 -10.93
CA ARG A 144 -11.57 11.29 -9.80
C ARG A 144 -10.81 11.38 -8.48
N ALA A 145 -9.63 10.77 -8.41
CA ALA A 145 -8.79 10.76 -7.23
C ALA A 145 -8.41 12.18 -6.77
N THR A 146 -8.03 13.06 -7.72
CA THR A 146 -7.73 14.47 -7.45
C THR A 146 -8.96 15.22 -6.91
N THR A 147 -10.11 15.05 -7.55
CA THR A 147 -11.36 15.69 -7.10
C THR A 147 -11.77 15.22 -5.70
N THR A 148 -11.62 13.93 -5.42
CA THR A 148 -11.97 13.32 -4.13
C THR A 148 -11.12 13.87 -3.01
N ILE A 149 -9.78 13.90 -3.16
CA ILE A 149 -8.91 14.40 -2.10
C ILE A 149 -9.12 15.89 -1.84
N ASP A 150 -9.37 16.69 -2.89
CA ASP A 150 -9.66 18.11 -2.74
C ASP A 150 -10.96 18.35 -1.95
N LYS A 151 -12.00 17.54 -2.22
CA LYS A 151 -13.25 17.58 -1.44
C LYS A 151 -13.01 17.18 0.02
N LEU A 152 -12.33 16.07 0.26
CA LEU A 152 -12.07 15.56 1.61
C LEU A 152 -11.27 16.54 2.47
N ARG A 153 -10.26 17.20 1.88
CA ARG A 153 -9.46 18.23 2.55
C ARG A 153 -10.28 19.44 3.01
N ALA A 154 -11.40 19.71 2.37
CA ALA A 154 -12.33 20.79 2.72
C ALA A 154 -13.55 20.29 3.54
N PHE A 155 -13.71 18.98 3.68
CA PHE A 155 -14.91 18.38 4.27
C PHE A 155 -14.80 18.27 5.79
N TRP A 156 -13.81 17.53 6.27
CA TRP A 156 -13.62 17.29 7.70
C TRP A 156 -12.90 18.46 8.38
N ASP A 157 -13.29 18.76 9.62
CA ASP A 157 -12.68 19.78 10.47
C ASP A 157 -11.39 19.29 11.15
N ILE A 158 -10.49 18.71 10.35
CA ILE A 158 -9.15 18.26 10.76
C ILE A 158 -8.07 19.03 10.00
N GLU A 159 -6.83 19.02 10.50
CA GLU A 159 -5.70 19.60 9.77
C GLU A 159 -5.38 18.76 8.53
N SER A 160 -5.92 19.19 7.39
CA SER A 160 -5.98 18.41 6.15
C SER A 160 -4.95 18.80 5.09
N TRP A 161 -4.41 20.02 5.15
CA TRP A 161 -3.57 20.59 4.10
C TRP A 161 -2.26 19.82 3.85
N ASN A 162 -1.81 19.03 4.83
CA ASN A 162 -0.60 18.21 4.76
C ASN A 162 -0.86 16.71 4.59
N ILE A 163 -2.11 16.29 4.37
CA ILE A 163 -2.45 14.90 4.04
C ILE A 163 -2.20 14.69 2.55
N GLN A 164 -1.22 13.87 2.21
CA GLN A 164 -0.87 13.56 0.82
C GLN A 164 -1.85 12.52 0.24
N LEU A 165 -2.13 12.60 -1.06
CA LEU A 165 -2.70 11.45 -1.80
C LEU A 165 -1.63 10.91 -2.74
N VAL A 166 -1.24 9.64 -2.55
CA VAL A 166 -0.11 9.03 -3.24
C VAL A 166 -0.57 7.83 -4.07
N ALA A 167 -0.19 7.80 -5.33
CA ALA A 167 -0.46 6.68 -6.21
C ALA A 167 0.48 5.51 -5.87
N TRP A 168 -0.09 4.32 -5.70
CA TRP A 168 0.66 3.10 -5.47
C TRP A 168 0.61 2.22 -6.71
N LYS A 169 1.70 2.28 -7.50
CA LYS A 169 1.81 1.55 -8.77
C LYS A 169 2.80 0.41 -8.67
N GLY A 170 2.39 -0.80 -9.06
CA GLY A 170 3.32 -1.95 -9.07
C GLY A 170 4.45 -1.75 -10.09
N THR A 171 4.19 -0.99 -11.16
CA THR A 171 5.18 -0.63 -12.19
C THR A 171 6.33 0.27 -11.68
N ASP A 172 6.20 0.90 -10.51
CA ASP A 172 7.28 1.70 -9.92
C ASP A 172 8.49 0.85 -9.48
N LEU A 173 8.27 -0.44 -9.23
CA LEU A 173 9.33 -1.43 -8.98
C LEU A 173 10.28 -1.62 -10.17
N GLY A 174 9.84 -1.27 -11.38
CA GLY A 174 10.65 -1.32 -12.60
C GLY A 174 11.70 -0.20 -12.67
N SER A 175 11.65 0.79 -11.77
CA SER A 175 12.62 1.87 -11.70
C SER A 175 13.71 1.57 -10.67
N GLN A 176 14.91 1.24 -11.13
CA GLN A 176 16.07 1.06 -10.25
C GLN A 176 16.36 2.30 -9.40
N ALA A 177 16.08 3.51 -9.90
CA ALA A 177 16.25 4.74 -9.13
C ALA A 177 15.29 4.83 -7.94
N LYS A 178 14.01 4.50 -8.14
CA LYS A 178 13.01 4.43 -7.07
C LYS A 178 13.37 3.33 -6.07
N MET A 179 13.77 2.16 -6.55
CA MET A 179 14.17 1.05 -5.69
C MET A 179 15.43 1.36 -4.88
N ALA A 180 16.41 2.06 -5.46
CA ALA A 180 17.58 2.51 -4.71
C ALA A 180 17.20 3.49 -3.59
N GLN A 181 16.24 4.39 -3.82
CA GLN A 181 15.71 5.26 -2.77
C GLN A 181 15.01 4.45 -1.65
N THR A 182 14.19 3.46 -2.03
CA THR A 182 13.50 2.58 -1.07
C THR A 182 14.48 1.76 -0.23
N PHE A 183 15.45 1.10 -0.86
CA PHE A 183 16.46 0.33 -0.13
C PHE A 183 17.34 1.21 0.75
N SER A 184 17.58 2.48 0.37
CA SER A 184 18.35 3.41 1.20
C SER A 184 17.68 3.76 2.54
N LEU A 185 16.41 3.40 2.75
CA LEU A 185 15.71 3.63 4.02
C LEU A 185 16.26 2.80 5.19
N GLY A 186 16.87 1.65 4.91
CA GLY A 186 17.36 0.74 5.96
C GLY A 186 18.46 -0.24 5.52
N LEU A 187 18.70 -0.41 4.21
CA LEU A 187 19.77 -1.28 3.72
C LEU A 187 21.13 -0.57 3.74
N ALA A 188 22.20 -1.33 4.00
CA ALA A 188 23.56 -0.80 3.97
C ALA A 188 23.90 -0.18 2.59
N PRO A 189 24.53 1.01 2.51
CA PRO A 189 24.76 1.73 1.25
C PRO A 189 25.48 0.90 0.17
N ALA A 190 26.39 0.01 0.57
CA ALA A 190 27.13 -0.85 -0.35
C ALA A 190 26.24 -1.87 -1.10
N LYS A 191 25.08 -2.24 -0.55
CA LYS A 191 24.15 -3.21 -1.15
C LYS A 191 23.05 -2.54 -2.00
N VAL A 192 22.75 -1.27 -1.77
CA VAL A 192 21.56 -0.57 -2.31
C VAL A 192 21.43 -0.69 -3.82
N LYS A 193 22.53 -0.44 -4.55
CA LYS A 193 22.50 -0.46 -6.02
C LYS A 193 22.19 -1.85 -6.57
N ASP A 194 22.82 -2.88 -6.00
CA ASP A 194 22.68 -4.25 -6.46
C ASP A 194 21.29 -4.79 -6.10
N ALA A 195 20.80 -4.52 -4.90
CA ALA A 195 19.44 -4.86 -4.48
C ALA A 195 18.37 -4.18 -5.34
N ALA A 196 18.57 -2.90 -5.70
CA ALA A 196 17.66 -2.18 -6.59
C ALA A 196 17.63 -2.78 -8.00
N ALA A 197 18.79 -3.16 -8.55
CA ALA A 197 18.87 -3.85 -9.84
C ALA A 197 18.21 -5.24 -9.78
N LEU A 198 18.41 -5.97 -8.68
CA LEU A 198 17.82 -7.29 -8.45
C LEU A 198 16.30 -7.24 -8.35
N ALA A 199 15.73 -6.24 -7.65
CA ALA A 199 14.28 -6.04 -7.57
C ALA A 199 13.66 -5.87 -8.97
N THR A 200 14.26 -5.02 -9.81
CA THR A 200 13.82 -4.83 -11.19
C THR A 200 14.01 -6.10 -12.03
N LYS A 201 15.11 -6.85 -11.85
CA LYS A 201 15.34 -8.13 -12.53
C LYS A 201 14.23 -9.14 -12.21
N VAL A 202 13.96 -9.38 -10.92
CA VAL A 202 12.93 -10.32 -10.46
C VAL A 202 11.54 -9.92 -10.96
N LEU A 203 11.20 -8.63 -10.96
CA LEU A 203 9.93 -8.11 -11.47
C LEU A 203 9.64 -8.51 -12.93
N TYR A 204 10.68 -8.58 -13.77
CA TYR A 204 10.55 -8.90 -15.19
C TYR A 204 10.83 -10.36 -15.53
N GLU A 205 11.65 -11.06 -14.75
CA GLU A 205 11.99 -12.48 -14.99
C GLU A 205 10.96 -13.45 -14.41
N VAL A 206 10.23 -13.08 -13.35
CA VAL A 206 9.14 -13.89 -12.80
C VAL A 206 7.85 -13.56 -13.57
N PRO A 207 7.33 -14.44 -14.46
CA PRO A 207 6.25 -14.06 -15.37
C PRO A 207 4.95 -13.66 -14.66
N ALA A 208 4.66 -14.28 -13.52
CA ALA A 208 3.49 -13.93 -12.70
C ALA A 208 3.49 -12.48 -12.22
N MET A 209 4.64 -11.79 -12.16
CA MET A 209 4.70 -10.39 -11.71
C MET A 209 4.26 -9.41 -12.79
N GLN A 210 4.24 -9.84 -14.06
CA GLN A 210 3.74 -9.08 -15.21
C GLN A 210 4.37 -7.68 -15.32
N GLY A 211 5.66 -7.54 -15.00
CA GLY A 211 6.34 -6.26 -15.01
C GLY A 211 5.76 -5.23 -14.04
N GLY A 212 5.15 -5.69 -12.94
CA GLY A 212 4.47 -4.86 -11.94
C GLY A 212 2.98 -4.66 -12.19
N ARG A 213 2.39 -5.35 -13.17
CA ARG A 213 0.94 -5.31 -13.44
C ARG A 213 0.15 -6.43 -12.78
N ASN A 214 0.79 -7.31 -12.01
CA ASN A 214 0.04 -8.24 -11.16
C ASN A 214 -0.70 -7.43 -10.08
N PRO A 215 -2.05 -7.48 -10.03
CA PRO A 215 -2.82 -6.65 -9.10
C PRO A 215 -2.47 -6.96 -7.64
N LEU A 216 -2.03 -8.17 -7.30
CA LEU A 216 -1.65 -8.54 -5.93
C LEU A 216 -0.47 -7.72 -5.38
N ILE A 217 0.34 -7.08 -6.23
CA ILE A 217 1.46 -6.23 -5.79
C ILE A 217 0.94 -4.99 -5.05
N THR A 218 -0.20 -4.46 -5.49
CA THR A 218 -0.78 -3.19 -5.05
C THR A 218 -2.29 -3.34 -4.77
N LEU A 219 -2.74 -4.55 -4.39
CA LEU A 219 -4.13 -4.85 -4.03
C LEU A 219 -4.45 -4.31 -2.62
N ASN A 220 -4.19 -3.03 -2.40
CA ASN A 220 -4.47 -2.39 -1.13
C ASN A 220 -4.58 -0.86 -1.28
N ALA A 221 -5.19 -0.24 -0.27
CA ALA A 221 -5.08 1.17 0.03
C ALA A 221 -4.73 1.29 1.52
N PHE A 222 -4.10 2.39 1.93
CA PHE A 222 -3.84 2.59 3.36
C PHE A 222 -3.68 4.06 3.69
N SER A 223 -3.80 4.33 4.98
CA SER A 223 -3.56 5.63 5.57
C SER A 223 -2.40 5.57 6.56
N ALA A 224 -1.53 6.57 6.52
CA ALA A 224 -0.45 6.69 7.48
C ALA A 224 -0.58 7.97 8.31
N PRO A 225 -0.35 7.94 9.63
CA PRO A 225 -0.37 9.13 10.48
C PRO A 225 0.89 10.00 10.29
N ALA A 226 0.90 11.16 10.94
CA ALA A 226 2.01 12.13 10.86
C ALA A 226 3.38 11.56 11.29
N GLY A 227 3.41 10.55 12.16
CA GLY A 227 4.64 9.93 12.68
C GLY A 227 5.27 8.85 11.79
N SER A 228 4.66 8.50 10.66
CA SER A 228 5.17 7.49 9.72
C SER A 228 6.26 8.07 8.81
N LEU A 229 7.06 7.23 8.13
CA LEU A 229 8.23 7.66 7.32
C LEU A 229 7.95 8.86 6.40
N GLY A 230 6.79 8.84 5.75
CA GLY A 230 6.38 9.87 4.81
C GLY A 230 5.38 10.89 5.36
N GLY A 231 5.07 10.86 6.65
CA GLY A 231 4.03 11.68 7.26
C GLY A 231 2.60 11.31 6.81
N LYS A 232 1.64 12.22 7.06
CA LYS A 232 0.22 11.99 6.77
C LYS A 232 0.00 11.72 5.28
N ARG A 233 -0.60 10.58 4.95
CA ARG A 233 -0.92 10.22 3.56
C ARG A 233 -2.04 9.20 3.47
N VAL A 234 -2.75 9.25 2.34
CA VAL A 234 -3.58 8.20 1.79
C VAL A 234 -2.85 7.63 0.58
N ALA A 235 -2.64 6.32 0.56
CA ALA A 235 -2.04 5.59 -0.54
C ALA A 235 -3.11 4.78 -1.26
N LEU A 236 -3.15 4.85 -2.59
CA LEU A 236 -4.16 4.17 -3.41
C LEU A 236 -3.52 3.27 -4.46
N GLY A 237 -3.67 1.96 -4.29
CA GLY A 237 -3.17 0.91 -5.18
C GLY A 237 -3.89 0.81 -6.51
N ASP A 238 -3.14 0.73 -7.60
CA ASP A 238 -3.71 0.45 -8.93
C ASP A 238 -4.29 -0.98 -9.02
N GLY A 239 -3.64 -1.96 -8.40
CA GLY A 239 -4.13 -3.34 -8.32
C GLY A 239 -5.46 -3.46 -7.57
N LEU A 240 -5.67 -2.63 -6.54
CA LEU A 240 -6.97 -2.49 -5.88
C LEU A 240 -8.03 -1.95 -6.85
N LEU A 241 -7.76 -0.83 -7.50
CA LEU A 241 -8.70 -0.18 -8.42
C LEU A 241 -9.05 -1.07 -9.62
N ASP A 242 -8.08 -1.80 -10.16
CA ASP A 242 -8.30 -2.74 -11.26
C ASP A 242 -9.17 -3.93 -10.79
N THR A 243 -8.94 -4.42 -9.57
CA THR A 243 -9.72 -5.52 -8.99
C THR A 243 -11.17 -5.11 -8.70
N VAL A 244 -11.40 -3.96 -8.08
CA VAL A 244 -12.77 -3.50 -7.79
C VAL A 244 -13.54 -3.18 -9.08
N ASN A 245 -12.86 -2.71 -10.13
CA ASN A 245 -13.46 -2.57 -11.46
C ASN A 245 -13.90 -3.93 -12.03
N ILE A 246 -13.04 -4.96 -11.97
CA ILE A 246 -13.39 -6.33 -12.39
C ILE A 246 -14.61 -6.87 -11.62
N LEU A 247 -14.75 -6.50 -10.35
CA LEU A 247 -15.88 -6.88 -9.51
C LEU A 247 -17.15 -6.04 -9.74
N GLY A 248 -17.09 -5.03 -10.61
CA GLY A 248 -18.23 -4.20 -11.00
C GLY A 248 -18.45 -2.97 -10.13
N PHE A 249 -17.46 -2.53 -9.36
CA PHE A 249 -17.55 -1.36 -8.47
C PHE A 249 -16.87 -0.10 -9.04
N ASP A 250 -16.58 -0.05 -10.34
CA ASP A 250 -15.81 1.05 -10.94
C ASP A 250 -16.41 2.42 -10.65
N ASP A 251 -17.73 2.54 -10.78
CA ASP A 251 -18.50 3.79 -10.62
C ASP A 251 -18.38 4.40 -9.22
N VAL A 252 -18.10 3.59 -8.18
CA VAL A 252 -18.01 4.03 -6.78
C VAL A 252 -16.62 3.87 -6.16
N SER A 253 -15.69 3.23 -6.87
CA SER A 253 -14.41 2.77 -6.32
C SER A 253 -13.55 3.88 -5.70
N VAL A 254 -13.16 4.87 -6.50
CA VAL A 254 -12.16 5.87 -6.11
C VAL A 254 -12.62 6.72 -4.94
N GLU A 255 -13.84 7.25 -5.02
CA GLU A 255 -14.39 8.14 -4.01
C GLU A 255 -14.62 7.40 -2.69
N SER A 256 -15.11 6.16 -2.75
CA SER A 256 -15.38 5.35 -1.56
C SER A 256 -14.09 4.89 -0.89
N VAL A 257 -13.14 4.34 -1.64
CA VAL A 257 -11.86 3.86 -1.07
C VAL A 257 -11.07 5.03 -0.49
N VAL A 258 -10.92 6.13 -1.23
CA VAL A 258 -10.20 7.30 -0.69
C VAL A 258 -10.98 7.92 0.47
N GLY A 259 -12.32 7.90 0.44
CA GLY A 259 -13.16 8.34 1.56
C GLY A 259 -12.96 7.52 2.83
N HIS A 260 -12.90 6.20 2.71
CA HIS A 260 -12.57 5.25 3.78
C HIS A 260 -11.20 5.55 4.37
N GLU A 261 -10.18 5.60 3.52
CA GLU A 261 -8.82 5.89 3.97
C GLU A 261 -8.69 7.27 4.63
N TYR A 262 -9.37 8.27 4.10
CA TYR A 262 -9.42 9.57 4.77
C TYR A 262 -10.17 9.51 6.12
N GLY A 263 -11.10 8.58 6.29
CA GLY A 263 -11.71 8.25 7.57
C GLY A 263 -10.67 7.82 8.62
N HIS A 264 -9.65 7.03 8.24
CA HIS A 264 -8.51 6.75 9.12
C HIS A 264 -7.73 8.02 9.49
N GLN A 265 -7.58 8.97 8.57
CA GLN A 265 -6.96 10.27 8.89
C GLN A 265 -7.79 11.08 9.89
N VAL A 266 -9.12 10.98 9.83
CA VAL A 266 -10.02 11.57 10.83
C VAL A 266 -9.76 10.95 12.20
N ASP A 267 -9.66 9.63 12.29
CA ASP A 267 -9.33 8.94 13.54
C ASP A 267 -7.95 9.33 14.07
N PHE A 268 -6.93 9.40 13.22
CA PHE A 268 -5.58 9.84 13.60
C PHE A 268 -5.54 11.26 14.14
N ALA A 269 -6.35 12.17 13.61
CA ALA A 269 -6.43 13.55 14.06
C ALA A 269 -7.02 13.68 15.48
N HIS A 270 -7.75 12.67 15.95
CA HIS A 270 -8.40 12.62 17.26
C HIS A 270 -7.82 11.56 18.20
N GLU A 271 -6.66 10.99 17.86
CA GLU A 271 -6.01 9.90 18.60
C GLU A 271 -6.94 8.69 18.85
N ASN A 272 -7.90 8.46 17.97
CA ASN A 272 -8.83 7.33 18.04
C ASN A 272 -8.16 6.09 17.41
N TYR A 273 -7.67 5.17 18.24
CA TYR A 273 -6.99 3.94 17.81
C TYR A 273 -7.68 2.68 18.36
N PRO A 274 -8.92 2.38 17.94
CA PRO A 274 -9.59 1.16 18.34
C PRO A 274 -8.77 -0.08 17.94
N ARG A 275 -8.77 -1.10 18.82
CA ARG A 275 -8.05 -2.37 18.62
C ARG A 275 -8.99 -3.54 18.31
N ASN A 276 -10.17 -3.21 17.79
CA ASN A 276 -11.23 -4.15 17.43
C ASN A 276 -11.78 -3.75 16.05
N GLU A 277 -12.84 -4.41 15.61
CA GLU A 277 -13.44 -4.23 14.28
C GLU A 277 -13.92 -2.79 14.02
N SER A 278 -14.14 -1.98 15.06
CA SER A 278 -14.45 -0.54 14.89
C SER A 278 -13.31 0.27 14.25
N SER A 279 -12.10 -0.27 14.18
CA SER A 279 -10.97 0.32 13.45
C SER A 279 -11.21 0.43 11.95
N GLU A 280 -11.93 -0.50 11.34
CA GLU A 280 -12.30 -0.43 9.92
C GLU A 280 -13.74 0.04 9.73
N MET A 281 -14.66 -0.36 10.62
CA MET A 281 -16.06 0.03 10.51
C MET A 281 -16.28 1.54 10.74
N GLY A 282 -15.45 2.20 11.55
CA GLY A 282 -15.51 3.66 11.72
C GLY A 282 -15.23 4.39 10.41
N PRO A 283 -14.08 4.14 9.77
CA PRO A 283 -13.77 4.59 8.42
C PRO A 283 -14.84 4.26 7.36
N ASP A 284 -15.46 3.06 7.38
CA ASP A 284 -16.60 2.74 6.50
C ASP A 284 -17.75 3.75 6.71
N ALA A 285 -18.10 4.02 7.97
CA ALA A 285 -19.13 5.00 8.32
C ALA A 285 -18.76 6.43 7.92
N TYR A 286 -17.50 6.84 8.07
CA TYR A 286 -17.05 8.18 7.72
C TYR A 286 -17.02 8.38 6.21
N GLY A 287 -16.53 7.39 5.47
CA GLY A 287 -16.54 7.33 4.01
C GLY A 287 -17.98 7.40 3.49
N GLY A 288 -18.85 6.52 3.97
CA GLY A 288 -20.28 6.49 3.62
C GLY A 288 -21.01 7.81 3.91
N TYR A 289 -20.71 8.47 5.04
CA TYR A 289 -21.21 9.81 5.33
C TYR A 289 -20.72 10.84 4.31
N PHE A 290 -19.41 10.85 4.03
CA PHE A 290 -18.80 11.79 3.09
C PHE A 290 -19.44 11.70 1.70
N VAL A 291 -19.57 10.50 1.13
CA VAL A 291 -20.07 10.35 -0.23
C VAL A 291 -21.58 10.65 -0.36
N ALA A 292 -22.40 10.37 0.67
CA ALA A 292 -23.81 10.79 0.70
C ALA A 292 -24.01 12.29 0.96
N HIS A 293 -23.08 12.95 1.66
CA HIS A 293 -23.28 14.33 2.09
C HIS A 293 -23.25 15.31 0.89
N ALA A 294 -24.08 16.37 0.94
CA ALA A 294 -24.23 17.34 -0.15
C ALA A 294 -22.91 18.07 -0.52
N LYS A 295 -22.00 18.23 0.45
CA LYS A 295 -20.65 18.79 0.25
C LYS A 295 -19.59 17.77 -0.20
N GLY A 296 -19.89 16.48 -0.09
CA GLY A 296 -19.07 15.43 -0.68
C GLY A 296 -19.53 15.18 -2.12
N PHE A 297 -20.15 14.02 -2.37
CA PHE A 297 -20.63 13.64 -3.70
C PHE A 297 -22.15 13.69 -3.87
N ALA A 298 -22.91 13.83 -2.77
CA ALA A 298 -24.37 13.84 -2.80
C ALA A 298 -24.95 12.62 -3.53
N TRP A 299 -24.32 11.45 -3.37
CA TRP A 299 -24.76 10.22 -4.02
C TRP A 299 -26.14 9.81 -3.54
N ASP A 300 -26.94 9.29 -4.48
CA ASP A 300 -28.27 8.79 -4.17
C ASP A 300 -28.20 7.42 -3.47
N ALA A 301 -29.35 6.97 -2.96
CA ALA A 301 -29.43 5.72 -2.21
C ALA A 301 -29.00 4.50 -3.03
N ARG A 302 -29.12 4.52 -4.36
CA ARG A 302 -28.68 3.41 -5.21
C ARG A 302 -27.15 3.38 -5.27
N THR A 303 -26.52 4.51 -5.57
CA THR A 303 -25.05 4.60 -5.58
C THR A 303 -24.48 4.29 -4.20
N GLN A 304 -25.10 4.79 -3.12
CA GLN A 304 -24.71 4.45 -1.74
C GLN A 304 -24.83 2.96 -1.45
N GLN A 305 -25.84 2.28 -1.98
CA GLN A 305 -25.94 0.83 -1.84
C GLN A 305 -24.72 0.13 -2.46
N GLU A 306 -24.25 0.58 -3.62
CA GLU A 306 -23.03 0.05 -4.27
C GLU A 306 -21.78 0.30 -3.40
N VAL A 307 -21.67 1.46 -2.74
CA VAL A 307 -20.61 1.74 -1.75
C VAL A 307 -20.61 0.72 -0.63
N THR A 308 -21.76 0.50 0.01
CA THR A 308 -21.83 -0.46 1.12
C THR A 308 -21.53 -1.90 0.70
N TYR A 309 -21.77 -2.26 -0.58
CA TYR A 309 -21.36 -3.54 -1.13
C TYR A 309 -19.85 -3.62 -1.40
N LEU A 310 -19.22 -2.51 -1.79
CA LEU A 310 -17.77 -2.41 -1.89
C LEU A 310 -17.12 -2.56 -0.50
N ASP A 311 -17.61 -1.87 0.53
CA ASP A 311 -17.11 -2.02 1.92
C ASP A 311 -17.24 -3.47 2.39
N ALA A 312 -18.40 -4.08 2.14
CA ALA A 312 -18.65 -5.49 2.44
C ALA A 312 -17.69 -6.45 1.69
N SER A 313 -17.24 -6.09 0.49
CA SER A 313 -16.36 -6.94 -0.32
C SER A 313 -14.98 -7.17 0.30
N ILE A 314 -14.56 -6.25 1.19
CA ILE A 314 -13.29 -6.28 1.92
C ILE A 314 -13.47 -6.91 3.32
N GLY A 315 -14.70 -7.06 3.81
CA GLY A 315 -14.98 -7.71 5.09
C GLY A 315 -14.47 -9.16 5.13
N ASP A 316 -13.85 -9.53 6.24
CA ASP A 316 -13.31 -10.87 6.46
C ASP A 316 -14.24 -11.70 7.37
N CYS A 317 -13.90 -12.96 7.61
CA CYS A 317 -14.64 -13.80 8.56
C CYS A 317 -13.89 -14.00 9.86
N TYR A 318 -13.10 -13.00 10.26
CA TYR A 318 -12.28 -13.00 11.47
C TYR A 318 -12.59 -11.75 12.30
N HIS A 319 -12.22 -11.78 13.58
CA HIS A 319 -12.40 -10.64 14.48
C HIS A 319 -11.29 -9.60 14.30
N SER A 320 -11.09 -9.17 13.04
CA SER A 320 -10.04 -8.23 12.62
C SER A 320 -10.63 -7.03 11.89
N HIS A 321 -11.18 -7.23 10.69
CA HIS A 321 -11.63 -6.14 9.81
C HIS A 321 -13.15 -5.95 9.79
N GLY A 322 -13.88 -6.69 10.64
CA GLY A 322 -15.33 -6.78 10.60
C GLY A 322 -15.84 -7.70 9.49
N THR A 323 -16.98 -8.34 9.73
CA THR A 323 -17.66 -9.16 8.73
C THR A 323 -18.22 -8.29 7.61
N PRO A 324 -18.46 -8.86 6.42
CA PRO A 324 -19.12 -8.13 5.33
C PRO A 324 -20.42 -7.45 5.75
N ASP A 325 -21.25 -8.11 6.57
CA ASP A 325 -22.50 -7.53 7.07
C ASP A 325 -22.26 -6.37 8.04
N GLN A 326 -21.24 -6.47 8.90
CA GLN A 326 -20.87 -5.40 9.85
C GLN A 326 -20.38 -4.16 9.11
N ARG A 327 -19.46 -4.33 8.16
CA ARG A 327 -18.92 -3.24 7.33
C ARG A 327 -20.02 -2.56 6.51
N LYS A 328 -20.86 -3.35 5.86
CA LYS A 328 -22.05 -2.86 5.15
C LYS A 328 -22.95 -2.01 6.05
N ALA A 329 -23.23 -2.49 7.27
CA ALA A 329 -24.09 -1.79 8.21
C ALA A 329 -23.45 -0.49 8.72
N ALA A 330 -22.13 -0.45 8.87
CA ALA A 330 -21.40 0.75 9.27
C ALA A 330 -21.44 1.83 8.18
N GLY A 331 -21.15 1.48 6.92
CA GLY A 331 -21.29 2.40 5.78
C GLY A 331 -22.71 2.95 5.63
N ALA A 332 -23.73 2.09 5.75
CA ALA A 332 -25.15 2.48 5.71
C ALA A 332 -25.54 3.40 6.90
N TRP A 333 -24.94 3.20 8.08
CA TRP A 333 -25.15 4.10 9.20
C TRP A 333 -24.58 5.50 8.91
N GLY A 334 -23.41 5.56 8.27
CA GLY A 334 -22.77 6.80 7.80
C GLY A 334 -23.64 7.57 6.82
N GLU A 335 -24.13 6.88 5.78
CA GLU A 335 -25.11 7.42 4.82
C GLU A 335 -26.31 8.05 5.53
N LYS A 336 -26.89 7.32 6.50
CA LYS A 336 -28.06 7.80 7.25
C LYS A 336 -27.77 9.11 7.99
N GLN A 337 -26.56 9.30 8.53
CA GLN A 337 -26.20 10.57 9.18
C GLN A 337 -26.23 11.74 8.19
N ALA A 338 -25.86 11.51 6.93
CA ALA A 338 -25.87 12.54 5.89
C ALA A 338 -27.28 12.83 5.37
N THR A 339 -28.11 11.79 5.23
CA THR A 339 -29.45 11.92 4.61
C THR A 339 -30.54 12.29 5.61
N SER A 340 -30.35 12.02 6.91
CA SER A 340 -31.35 12.32 7.95
C SER A 340 -31.14 13.66 8.66
N GLN A 341 -30.11 14.43 8.29
CA GLN A 341 -29.82 15.71 8.96
C GLN A 341 -30.78 16.81 8.50
N GLY A 342 -31.27 17.62 9.45
CA GLY A 342 -32.20 18.71 9.14
C GLY A 342 -31.60 19.83 8.27
N ASN A 343 -30.27 19.97 8.24
CA ASN A 343 -29.58 20.88 7.32
C ASN A 343 -28.56 20.09 6.47
N PRO A 344 -28.85 19.85 5.18
CA PRO A 344 -28.01 19.03 4.31
C PRO A 344 -26.61 19.63 4.02
N ASN A 345 -26.40 20.91 4.32
CA ASN A 345 -25.13 21.61 4.07
C ASN A 345 -24.21 21.68 5.32
N ARG A 346 -24.71 21.24 6.48
CA ARG A 346 -23.95 21.26 7.73
C ARG A 346 -23.23 19.93 7.88
N ILE A 347 -21.91 19.97 7.81
CA ILE A 347 -21.06 18.83 8.12
C ILE A 347 -21.06 18.62 9.64
N VAL A 348 -21.23 17.38 10.07
CA VAL A 348 -21.06 16.98 11.48
C VAL A 348 -19.58 17.05 11.83
N PRO A 349 -19.18 17.76 12.90
CA PRO A 349 -17.79 17.80 13.35
C PRO A 349 -17.22 16.39 13.54
N SER A 350 -15.99 16.16 13.10
CA SER A 350 -15.32 14.86 13.09
C SER A 350 -15.31 14.19 14.46
N ALA A 351 -14.92 14.91 15.52
CA ALA A 351 -14.96 14.38 16.90
C ALA A 351 -16.37 13.91 17.32
N THR A 352 -17.41 14.67 16.90
CA THR A 352 -18.81 14.28 17.15
C THR A 352 -19.22 13.06 16.33
N MET A 353 -18.72 12.93 15.10
CA MET A 353 -18.98 11.74 14.28
C MET A 353 -18.38 10.48 14.92
N ILE A 354 -17.12 10.56 15.36
CA ILE A 354 -16.43 9.47 16.09
C ILE A 354 -17.24 9.07 17.34
N GLU A 355 -17.61 10.03 18.19
CA GLU A 355 -18.38 9.75 19.41
C GLU A 355 -19.72 9.07 19.11
N LYS A 356 -20.43 9.54 18.07
CA LYS A 356 -21.69 8.93 17.64
C LYS A 356 -21.48 7.51 17.13
N PHE A 357 -20.44 7.26 16.34
CA PHE A 357 -20.15 5.95 15.80
C PHE A 357 -19.76 4.97 16.91
N GLN A 358 -18.90 5.37 17.85
CA GLN A 358 -18.53 4.54 19.01
C GLN A 358 -19.75 4.11 19.84
N LYS A 359 -20.78 4.96 19.93
CA LYS A 359 -22.06 4.61 20.59
C LYS A 359 -22.93 3.66 19.76
N GLU A 360 -22.80 3.69 18.45
CA GLU A 360 -23.53 2.79 17.55
C GLU A 360 -22.86 1.44 17.42
N TYR A 361 -21.52 1.40 17.39
CA TYR A 361 -20.72 0.21 17.12
C TYR A 361 -21.19 -1.04 17.87
N PRO A 362 -21.48 -1.02 19.19
CA PRO A 362 -21.96 -2.21 19.90
C PRO A 362 -23.26 -2.82 19.35
N LYS A 363 -24.08 -2.03 18.65
CA LYS A 363 -25.34 -2.47 18.03
C LYS A 363 -25.13 -3.11 16.66
N LEU A 364 -23.99 -2.83 16.03
CA LEU A 364 -23.60 -3.41 14.74
C LEU A 364 -22.91 -4.77 14.92
N MET A 365 -22.50 -5.10 16.15
CA MET A 365 -21.90 -6.39 16.46
C MET A 365 -22.98 -7.47 16.68
N PRO A 366 -22.78 -8.71 16.20
CA PRO A 366 -23.66 -9.81 16.55
C PRO A 366 -23.62 -10.04 18.07
N PRO A 367 -24.74 -10.50 18.68
CA PRO A 367 -24.79 -10.75 20.11
C PRO A 367 -23.72 -11.76 20.53
N ALA A 368 -23.11 -11.55 21.71
CA ALA A 368 -22.08 -12.44 22.22
C ALA A 368 -22.61 -13.89 22.30
N PRO A 369 -21.80 -14.92 22.01
CA PRO A 369 -22.24 -16.32 22.03
C PRO A 369 -22.93 -16.76 23.33
N SER A 370 -22.57 -16.16 24.47
CA SER A 370 -23.19 -16.42 25.78
C SER A 370 -24.63 -15.91 25.90
N GLN A 371 -25.03 -14.90 25.12
CA GLN A 371 -26.41 -14.39 25.09
C GLN A 371 -27.34 -15.29 24.27
N VAL A 372 -26.82 -16.00 23.28
CA VAL A 372 -27.60 -16.95 22.46
C VAL A 372 -27.91 -18.23 23.25
N ALA A 373 -27.03 -18.66 24.16
CA ALA A 373 -27.27 -19.79 25.04
C ALA A 373 -28.31 -19.46 26.13
N ALA A 374 -28.30 -18.23 26.68
CA ALA A 374 -29.26 -17.79 27.69
C ALA A 374 -30.66 -17.47 27.13
N ALA A 375 -30.77 -17.19 25.82
CA ALA A 375 -32.06 -16.96 25.15
C ALA A 375 -32.73 -18.26 24.65
N ARG A 376 -32.05 -19.41 24.77
CA ARG A 376 -32.54 -20.73 24.35
C ARG A 376 -32.73 -21.72 25.50
N GLY A 377 -32.44 -21.32 26.73
CA GLY A 377 -32.78 -22.05 27.96
C GLY A 377 -33.83 -21.27 28.74
#